data_AF-A0AAV5TX00-F1
#
_entry.id   AF-A0AAV5TX00-F1
#
_cell.length_a   1.000
_cell.length_b   1.000
_cell.length_c   1.000
_cell.angle_alpha   90.00
_cell.angle_beta   90.00
_cell.angle_gamma   90.00
#
_symmetry.space_group_name_H-M   'P 1'
#
loop_
_entity.id
_entity.type
_entity.pdbx_description
1 polymer ?
#
loop_
_entity_poly.entity_id
_entity_poly.type
_entity_poly.pdbx_seq_one_letter_code
_entity_poly.pdbx_strand_id
1 'polypeptide(L)'
;VLLSYLFCGSDAYFRFNRSVLIDETDIIGKETFDVPILCDVDCRVYISVPKSSLKTTARMLIGYLKNFNMGFNYIATKTDNGEKYYWHVWDPRLPQLTIYNKNKNLEVAPFLVWVVQVDHANNVRVFDANDVNYHILDPKIDVVTVMSTEPFTLSTITTGKMTMVVTASGFDTILYDGEDECQNVLKLIDPSAYPEVDLWSNGPLLTLSFDRDTQSGIGLGTKVGDASIFSLDTPSFITSPGYISCEAIDLNSARTFRSSLYPTQIEYQFESNSATNVVLSAEIDVAEDDAVIVENKGSQYTWFGTNEKKSQELKPNGLTISWNRTEMEKEERFLIQIEPVNQGEDSTTSEPEPAKTTIAEPEPVRTTAAEPEPEKTTVAEP
;
A
#
# COMPACT_ATOMS: atom_id res chain seq x y z
N VAL A 1 34.87 17.55 17.86
CA VAL A 1 33.48 17.38 17.38
C VAL A 1 33.54 16.44 16.19
N LEU A 2 33.65 15.15 16.49
CA LEU A 2 33.86 14.06 15.53
C LEU A 2 33.37 12.79 16.24
N LEU A 3 32.08 12.79 16.59
CA LEU A 3 31.34 11.56 16.85
C LEU A 3 30.71 11.21 15.51
N SER A 4 31.53 10.62 14.63
CA SER A 4 31.01 9.91 13.47
C SER A 4 30.27 8.71 14.03
N TYR A 5 28.95 8.87 14.13
CA TYR A 5 28.02 7.79 14.42
C TYR A 5 28.28 6.65 13.44
N LEU A 6 28.93 5.60 13.95
CA LEU A 6 28.86 4.26 13.38
C LEU A 6 27.45 3.71 13.68
N PHE A 7 26.42 4.38 13.16
CA PHE A 7 25.17 3.68 12.91
C PHE A 7 25.49 2.76 11.75
N CYS A 8 25.69 1.48 12.06
CA CYS A 8 25.48 0.42 11.09
C CYS A 8 23.96 0.42 10.82
N GLY A 9 23.49 1.45 10.12
CA GLY A 9 22.08 1.64 9.82
C GLY A 9 21.64 0.43 9.02
N SER A 10 20.64 -0.27 9.53
CA SER A 10 19.84 -1.14 8.68
C SER A 10 19.42 -0.31 7.47
N ASP A 11 19.58 -0.86 6.27
CA ASP A 11 19.05 -0.20 5.08
C ASP A 11 17.55 0.07 5.28
N ALA A 12 17.05 1.17 4.73
CA ALA A 12 15.72 1.71 5.01
C ALA A 12 14.67 1.30 3.96
N TYR A 13 15.10 0.62 2.89
CA TYR A 13 14.21 0.18 1.83
C TYR A 13 13.10 -0.72 2.36
N PHE A 14 11.94 -0.66 1.71
CA PHE A 14 10.85 -1.60 1.93
C PHE A 14 10.83 -2.62 0.80
N ARG A 15 10.85 -3.91 1.14
CA ARG A 15 10.83 -5.00 0.16
C ARG A 15 9.52 -5.77 0.20
N PHE A 16 8.91 -5.87 -0.98
CA PHE A 16 7.85 -6.81 -1.33
C PHE A 16 8.46 -8.05 -2.02
N ASN A 17 7.68 -9.11 -2.22
CA ASN A 17 8.20 -10.33 -2.83
C ASN A 17 8.67 -10.06 -4.27
N ARG A 18 7.99 -9.14 -4.96
CA ARG A 18 8.27 -8.79 -6.36
C ARG A 18 8.57 -7.33 -6.60
N SER A 19 8.73 -6.53 -5.56
CA SER A 19 9.17 -5.15 -5.72
C SER A 19 9.96 -4.62 -4.54
N VAL A 20 10.61 -3.47 -4.74
CA VAL A 20 11.30 -2.75 -3.67
C VAL A 20 11.05 -1.26 -3.80
N LEU A 21 10.82 -0.61 -2.66
CA LEU A 21 10.76 0.84 -2.50
C LEU A 21 12.05 1.33 -1.87
N ILE A 22 12.62 2.36 -2.48
CA ILE A 22 13.87 2.97 -2.05
C ILE A 22 13.66 4.48 -1.98
N ASP A 23 14.20 5.09 -0.93
CA ASP A 23 14.11 6.52 -0.68
C ASP A 23 15.48 7.19 -0.54
N GLU A 24 15.49 8.47 -0.17
CA GLU A 24 16.74 9.20 0.00
C GLU A 24 17.61 8.71 1.17
N THR A 25 17.00 8.10 2.20
CA THR A 25 17.71 7.65 3.40
C THR A 25 18.56 6.42 3.11
N ASP A 26 18.16 5.60 2.14
CA ASP A 26 18.96 4.47 1.65
C ASP A 26 20.28 4.91 0.99
N ILE A 27 20.31 6.10 0.40
CA ILE A 27 21.39 6.58 -0.47
C ILE A 27 22.27 7.66 0.16
N ILE A 28 21.83 8.27 1.27
CA ILE A 28 22.56 9.37 1.90
C ILE A 28 24.00 8.99 2.23
N GLY A 29 24.96 9.78 1.74
CA GLY A 29 26.39 9.51 1.96
C GLY A 29 26.97 8.31 1.22
N LYS A 30 26.21 7.64 0.35
CA LYS A 30 26.66 6.52 -0.50
C LYS A 30 26.85 6.97 -1.95
N GLU A 31 27.93 6.54 -2.60
CA GLU A 31 28.13 6.77 -4.05
C GLU A 31 27.26 5.83 -4.89
N THR A 32 27.06 4.61 -4.39
CA THR A 32 26.29 3.56 -5.04
C THR A 32 25.42 2.83 -4.04
N PHE A 33 24.30 2.31 -4.53
CA PHE A 33 23.41 1.43 -3.78
C PHE A 33 22.92 0.33 -4.70
N ASP A 34 23.14 -0.92 -4.32
CA ASP A 34 22.66 -2.06 -5.08
C ASP A 34 21.22 -2.35 -4.69
N VAL A 35 20.32 -2.31 -5.66
CA VAL A 35 18.88 -2.53 -5.46
C VAL A 35 18.66 -3.99 -5.03
N PRO A 36 18.02 -4.27 -3.89
CA PRO A 36 17.91 -5.63 -3.34
C PRO A 36 16.81 -6.47 -4.03
N ILE A 37 16.74 -6.39 -5.36
CA ILE A 37 15.89 -7.22 -6.23
C ILE A 37 16.66 -7.63 -7.48
N LEU A 38 16.42 -8.84 -7.95
CA LEU A 38 16.99 -9.34 -9.20
C LEU A 38 15.99 -9.16 -10.33
N CYS A 39 16.40 -8.45 -11.38
CA CYS A 39 15.62 -8.26 -12.59
C CYS A 39 15.93 -9.35 -13.62
N ASP A 40 15.68 -10.61 -13.27
CA ASP A 40 16.00 -11.79 -14.08
C ASP A 40 14.97 -12.08 -15.19
N VAL A 41 13.72 -11.62 -15.03
CA VAL A 41 12.67 -11.72 -16.06
C VAL A 41 12.49 -10.38 -16.78
N ASP A 42 11.80 -9.46 -16.12
CA ASP A 42 11.46 -8.12 -16.62
C ASP A 42 11.20 -7.23 -15.40
N CYS A 43 11.82 -6.05 -15.40
CA CYS A 43 11.60 -5.06 -14.35
C CYS A 43 11.06 -3.75 -14.93
N ARG A 44 10.15 -3.13 -14.18
CA ARG A 44 9.70 -1.76 -14.41
C ARG A 44 10.23 -0.89 -13.28
N VAL A 45 10.97 0.15 -13.64
CA VAL A 45 11.49 1.13 -12.69
C VAL A 45 10.64 2.40 -12.79
N TYR A 46 9.92 2.71 -11.72
CA TYR A 46 9.18 3.96 -11.54
C TYR A 46 9.96 4.86 -10.60
N ILE A 47 9.96 6.17 -10.88
CA ILE A 47 10.62 7.16 -10.02
C ILE A 47 9.70 8.36 -9.83
N SER A 48 9.39 8.73 -8.59
CA SER A 48 8.74 10.00 -8.25
C SER A 48 9.76 10.96 -7.63
N VAL A 49 9.73 12.22 -8.03
CA VAL A 49 10.63 13.27 -7.54
C VAL A 49 9.84 14.57 -7.38
N PRO A 50 9.74 15.11 -6.15
CA PRO A 50 9.15 16.42 -5.91
C PRO A 50 9.81 17.51 -6.74
N LYS A 51 9.04 18.53 -7.14
CA LYS A 51 9.57 19.65 -7.93
C LYS A 51 10.74 20.36 -7.25
N SER A 52 10.71 20.45 -5.92
CA SER A 52 11.79 20.99 -5.08
C SER A 52 13.09 20.17 -5.15
N SER A 53 12.99 18.85 -5.37
CA SER A 53 14.12 17.91 -5.39
C SER A 53 14.81 17.79 -6.75
N LEU A 54 14.15 18.17 -7.85
CA LEU A 54 14.63 17.96 -9.23
C LEU A 54 16.06 18.45 -9.48
N LYS A 55 16.47 19.57 -8.86
CA LYS A 55 17.83 20.10 -9.03
C LYS A 55 18.88 19.19 -8.41
N THR A 56 18.62 18.68 -7.21
CA THR A 56 19.54 17.81 -6.47
C THR A 56 19.55 16.41 -7.07
N THR A 57 18.41 15.89 -7.53
CA THR A 57 18.32 14.56 -8.14
C THR A 57 18.83 14.51 -9.59
N ALA A 58 19.19 15.64 -10.19
CA ALA A 58 19.63 15.72 -11.60
C ALA A 58 20.87 14.87 -11.94
N ARG A 59 21.67 14.49 -10.94
CA ARG A 59 22.86 13.63 -11.11
C ARG A 59 22.68 12.24 -10.49
N MET A 60 21.45 11.88 -10.14
CA MET A 60 21.09 10.53 -9.71
C MET A 60 20.77 9.69 -10.94
N LEU A 61 21.35 8.50 -10.99
CA LEU A 61 21.17 7.56 -12.09
C LEU A 61 20.81 6.17 -11.55
N ILE A 62 20.11 5.36 -12.34
CA ILE A 62 19.89 3.94 -12.06
C ILE A 62 20.27 3.10 -13.28
N GLY A 63 20.94 1.97 -13.07
CA GLY A 63 21.24 1.02 -14.13
C GLY A 63 22.14 -0.14 -13.71
N TYR A 64 22.39 -1.06 -14.64
CA TYR A 64 23.08 -2.34 -14.38
C TYR A 64 24.56 -2.36 -14.85
N LEU A 65 25.03 -1.30 -15.54
CA LEU A 65 26.43 -1.07 -15.91
C LEU A 65 26.72 0.43 -15.89
N LYS A 66 27.98 0.83 -15.61
CA LYS A 66 28.40 2.25 -15.59
C LYS A 66 27.99 3.08 -16.81
N ASN A 67 27.75 2.44 -17.96
CA ASN A 67 27.41 3.10 -19.23
C ASN A 67 25.94 2.91 -19.66
N PHE A 68 25.15 2.09 -18.97
CA PHE A 68 23.74 1.81 -19.29
C PHE A 68 22.87 2.25 -18.13
N ASN A 69 22.76 3.56 -17.97
CA ASN A 69 22.06 4.20 -16.88
C ASN A 69 20.97 5.13 -17.39
N MET A 70 19.88 5.20 -16.63
CA MET A 70 18.81 6.17 -16.82
C MET A 70 18.86 7.23 -15.72
N GLY A 71 18.66 8.50 -16.08
CA GLY A 71 18.60 9.58 -15.10
C GLY A 71 17.27 9.61 -14.37
N PHE A 72 17.30 9.86 -13.06
CA PHE A 72 16.09 9.89 -12.21
C PHE A 72 15.05 10.88 -12.77
N ASN A 73 15.49 12.10 -13.06
CA ASN A 73 14.60 13.15 -13.58
C ASN A 73 13.95 12.75 -14.91
N TYR A 74 14.67 12.05 -15.79
CA TYR A 74 14.09 11.62 -17.06
C TYR A 74 12.92 10.66 -16.84
N ILE A 75 13.08 9.68 -15.94
CA ILE A 75 11.99 8.74 -15.61
C ILE A 75 10.87 9.50 -14.91
N ALA A 76 11.21 10.35 -13.94
CA ALA A 76 10.23 11.01 -13.08
C ALA A 76 9.33 12.01 -13.78
N THR A 77 9.86 12.80 -14.73
CA THR A 77 9.10 13.86 -15.42
C THR A 77 8.45 13.40 -16.72
N LYS A 78 8.76 12.20 -17.19
CA LYS A 78 8.15 11.67 -18.40
C LYS A 78 6.80 11.04 -18.06
N THR A 79 5.81 11.32 -18.90
CA THR A 79 4.48 10.73 -18.82
C THR A 79 4.10 10.12 -20.16
N ASP A 80 3.22 9.12 -20.14
CA ASP A 80 2.65 8.51 -21.33
C ASP A 80 1.12 8.56 -21.22
N ASN A 81 0.48 9.45 -21.98
CA ASN A 81 -0.97 9.68 -21.91
C ASN A 81 -1.51 10.02 -20.50
N GLY A 82 -0.70 10.70 -19.69
CA GLY A 82 -1.04 11.04 -18.30
C GLY A 82 -0.67 9.96 -17.28
N GLU A 83 -0.23 8.79 -17.74
CA GLU A 83 0.30 7.72 -16.90
C GLU A 83 1.78 7.98 -16.56
N LYS A 84 2.22 7.41 -15.43
CA LYS A 84 3.62 7.43 -15.01
C LYS A 84 4.46 6.63 -16.00
N TYR A 85 5.49 7.26 -16.56
CA TYR A 85 6.48 6.53 -17.33
C TYR A 85 7.31 5.60 -16.43
N TYR A 86 7.69 4.45 -16.97
CA TYR A 86 8.65 3.55 -16.35
C TYR A 86 9.80 3.25 -17.30
N TRP A 87 10.97 3.00 -16.72
CA TRP A 87 12.06 2.40 -17.47
C TRP A 87 11.93 0.88 -17.44
N HIS A 88 11.79 0.27 -18.62
CA HIS A 88 11.77 -1.18 -18.78
C HIS A 88 13.19 -1.74 -18.85
N VAL A 89 13.53 -2.58 -17.89
CA VAL A 89 14.80 -3.29 -17.78
C VAL A 89 14.57 -4.73 -18.22
N TRP A 90 15.20 -5.14 -19.32
CA TRP A 90 14.95 -6.41 -20.00
C TRP A 90 16.23 -7.21 -20.34
N ASP A 91 17.40 -6.89 -19.74
CA ASP A 91 18.62 -7.69 -19.98
C ASP A 91 18.79 -8.78 -18.91
N PRO A 92 18.45 -10.05 -19.22
CA PRO A 92 18.50 -11.15 -18.26
C PRO A 92 19.94 -11.50 -17.83
N ARG A 93 20.97 -10.96 -18.49
CA ARG A 93 22.38 -11.23 -18.17
C ARG A 93 22.93 -10.34 -17.07
N LEU A 94 22.22 -9.26 -16.72
CA LEU A 94 22.68 -8.25 -15.77
C LEU A 94 21.53 -7.90 -14.81
N PRO A 95 21.15 -8.85 -13.93
CA PRO A 95 19.94 -8.73 -13.13
C PRO A 95 20.07 -7.68 -12.02
N GLN A 96 21.30 -7.28 -11.66
CA GLN A 96 21.54 -6.37 -10.55
C GLN A 96 21.46 -4.91 -11.01
N LEU A 97 20.47 -4.18 -10.49
CA LEU A 97 20.39 -2.73 -10.64
C LEU A 97 21.21 -2.03 -9.55
N THR A 98 21.84 -0.93 -9.93
CA THR A 98 22.57 -0.05 -9.01
C THR A 98 22.11 1.39 -9.21
N ILE A 99 21.82 2.07 -8.09
CA ILE A 99 21.61 3.52 -8.05
C ILE A 99 22.97 4.18 -7.87
N TYR A 100 23.25 5.22 -8.66
CA TYR A 100 24.49 6.00 -8.61
C TYR A 100 24.17 7.44 -8.19
N ASN A 101 24.75 7.87 -7.08
CA ASN A 101 24.74 9.27 -6.67
C ASN A 101 26.00 9.99 -7.17
N LYS A 102 25.84 10.83 -8.20
CA LYS A 102 26.94 11.64 -8.76
C LYS A 102 26.89 13.11 -8.31
N ASN A 103 26.15 13.41 -7.25
CA ASN A 103 26.15 14.73 -6.64
C ASN A 103 27.47 15.02 -5.92
N LYS A 104 27.79 16.31 -5.83
CA LYS A 104 28.91 16.75 -4.99
C LYS A 104 28.57 16.42 -3.53
N ASN A 105 29.55 15.97 -2.76
CA ASN A 105 29.38 15.57 -1.36
C ASN A 105 28.34 14.45 -1.13
N LEU A 106 27.92 13.73 -2.18
CA LEU A 106 26.89 12.70 -2.09
C LEU A 106 25.56 13.23 -1.52
N GLU A 107 25.25 14.49 -1.85
CA GLU A 107 23.97 15.12 -1.49
C GLU A 107 22.81 14.33 -2.13
N VAL A 108 21.73 14.20 -1.37
CA VAL A 108 20.46 13.60 -1.78
C VAL A 108 19.33 14.57 -1.46
N ALA A 109 18.20 14.42 -2.14
CA ALA A 109 16.95 15.11 -1.84
C ALA A 109 15.82 14.08 -1.92
N PRO A 110 14.64 14.36 -1.36
CA PRO A 110 13.52 13.42 -1.40
C PRO A 110 13.25 12.88 -2.79
N PHE A 111 13.12 11.55 -2.89
CA PHE A 111 12.63 10.84 -4.06
C PHE A 111 12.02 9.50 -3.62
N LEU A 112 11.27 8.89 -4.53
CA LEU A 112 10.81 7.51 -4.41
C LEU A 112 11.24 6.74 -5.66
N VAL A 113 11.99 5.65 -5.49
CA VAL A 113 12.23 4.66 -6.55
C VAL A 113 11.44 3.40 -6.21
N TRP A 114 10.63 2.93 -7.16
CA TRP A 114 9.90 1.68 -7.05
C TRP A 114 10.30 0.76 -8.21
N VAL A 115 10.97 -0.34 -7.89
CA VAL A 115 11.41 -1.35 -8.87
C VAL A 115 10.51 -2.56 -8.74
N VAL A 116 9.79 -2.90 -9.81
CA VAL A 116 8.81 -3.99 -9.83
C VAL A 116 9.22 -5.05 -10.82
N GLN A 117 9.33 -6.29 -10.37
CA GLN A 117 9.44 -7.46 -11.22
C GLN A 117 8.04 -7.81 -11.75
N VAL A 118 7.86 -7.77 -13.07
CA VAL A 118 6.56 -7.99 -13.69
C VAL A 118 6.71 -9.00 -14.80
N ASP A 119 6.02 -10.14 -14.69
CA ASP A 119 5.89 -11.06 -15.81
C ASP A 119 4.90 -10.48 -16.83
N HIS A 120 3.63 -10.20 -16.48
CA HIS A 120 2.64 -9.53 -17.34
C HIS A 120 1.61 -8.68 -16.56
N ALA A 121 1.64 -7.35 -16.70
CA ALA A 121 0.65 -6.44 -16.11
C ALA A 121 0.06 -5.49 -17.17
N ASN A 122 -0.94 -5.96 -17.92
CA ASN A 122 -1.58 -5.20 -19.01
C ASN A 122 -2.77 -4.34 -18.54
N ASN A 123 -3.46 -4.76 -17.47
CA ASN A 123 -4.64 -4.08 -16.91
C ASN A 123 -4.30 -3.19 -15.70
N VAL A 124 -3.02 -2.86 -15.54
CA VAL A 124 -2.51 -2.02 -14.46
C VAL A 124 -2.15 -0.65 -15.00
N ARG A 125 -2.44 0.38 -14.23
CA ARG A 125 -1.95 1.75 -14.47
C ARG A 125 -1.26 2.31 -13.24
N VAL A 126 -0.18 3.06 -13.48
CA VAL A 126 0.54 3.76 -12.42
C VAL A 126 0.47 5.25 -12.74
N PHE A 127 0.20 6.06 -11.72
CA PHE A 127 0.16 7.51 -11.84
C PHE A 127 1.06 8.17 -10.79
N ASP A 128 1.63 9.33 -11.11
CA ASP A 128 2.24 10.20 -10.10
C ASP A 128 1.15 11.10 -9.50
N ALA A 129 1.07 11.21 -8.17
CA ALA A 129 0.11 12.09 -7.52
C ALA A 129 0.24 13.58 -7.92
N ASN A 130 1.39 14.00 -8.48
CA ASN A 130 1.57 15.36 -8.99
C ASN A 130 0.85 15.64 -10.31
N ASP A 131 0.47 14.61 -11.06
CA ASP A 131 0.05 14.74 -12.47
C ASP A 131 -1.38 14.21 -12.75
N VAL A 132 -2.11 13.70 -11.75
CA VAL A 132 -3.50 13.22 -11.97
C VAL A 132 -4.54 14.32 -11.78
N ASN A 133 -4.89 14.97 -12.88
CA ASN A 133 -6.01 15.91 -12.93
C ASN A 133 -7.23 15.24 -13.60
N TYR A 134 -8.04 14.54 -12.80
CA TYR A 134 -9.32 13.94 -13.20
C TYR A 134 -9.24 13.03 -14.44
N HIS A 135 -8.73 11.81 -14.25
CA HIS A 135 -8.59 10.80 -15.30
C HIS A 135 -9.77 9.83 -15.28
N ILE A 136 -10.46 9.67 -16.41
CA ILE A 136 -11.51 8.66 -16.58
C ILE A 136 -10.82 7.35 -16.97
N LEU A 137 -10.97 6.31 -16.16
CA LEU A 137 -10.35 5.01 -16.42
C LEU A 137 -11.06 4.27 -17.56
N ASP A 138 -10.26 3.70 -18.47
CA ASP A 138 -10.75 2.70 -19.44
C ASP A 138 -11.39 1.54 -18.66
N PRO A 139 -12.58 1.03 -19.06
CA PRO A 139 -13.24 -0.10 -18.42
C PRO A 139 -12.40 -1.38 -18.29
N LYS A 140 -11.31 -1.53 -19.06
CA LYS A 140 -10.37 -2.67 -18.98
C LYS A 140 -9.31 -2.53 -17.89
N ILE A 141 -9.25 -1.39 -17.21
CA ILE A 141 -8.31 -1.15 -16.12
C ILE A 141 -8.99 -1.52 -14.83
N ASP A 142 -8.43 -2.55 -14.17
CA ASP A 142 -8.97 -3.11 -12.94
C ASP A 142 -8.09 -2.73 -11.74
N VAL A 143 -6.84 -2.33 -11.98
CA VAL A 143 -5.90 -1.97 -10.91
C VAL A 143 -5.18 -0.67 -11.25
N VAL A 144 -5.21 0.26 -10.30
CA VAL A 144 -4.51 1.55 -10.40
C VAL A 144 -3.65 1.75 -9.17
N THR A 145 -2.37 2.04 -9.35
CA THR A 145 -1.48 2.52 -8.30
C THR A 145 -1.21 4.01 -8.48
N VAL A 146 -1.41 4.79 -7.43
CA VAL A 146 -0.92 6.16 -7.34
C VAL A 146 0.33 6.14 -6.48
N MET A 147 1.42 6.74 -6.98
CA MET A 147 2.68 6.86 -6.26
C MET A 147 3.03 8.33 -6.01
N SER A 148 3.70 8.59 -4.90
CA SER A 148 4.22 9.92 -4.56
C SER A 148 5.35 9.82 -3.55
N THR A 149 6.30 10.75 -3.62
CA THR A 149 7.26 10.95 -2.50
C THR A 149 6.65 11.77 -1.36
N GLU A 150 5.60 12.52 -1.65
CA GLU A 150 4.90 13.41 -0.73
C GLU A 150 3.53 12.85 -0.34
N PRO A 151 3.01 13.10 0.87
CA PRO A 151 1.62 12.80 1.22
C PRO A 151 0.64 13.42 0.22
N PHE A 152 -0.46 12.72 -0.05
CA PHE A 152 -1.43 13.14 -1.05
C PHE A 152 -2.86 12.72 -0.71
N THR A 153 -3.82 13.50 -1.21
CA THR A 153 -5.23 13.11 -1.30
C THR A 153 -5.49 12.47 -2.66
N LEU A 154 -6.27 11.38 -2.67
CA LEU A 154 -6.86 10.77 -3.85
C LEU A 154 -8.38 10.93 -3.77
N SER A 155 -8.96 11.58 -4.76
CA SER A 155 -10.40 11.69 -4.95
C SER A 155 -10.85 10.69 -6.01
N THR A 156 -11.88 9.90 -5.72
CA THR A 156 -12.48 8.96 -6.67
C THR A 156 -13.94 9.31 -6.91
N ILE A 157 -14.36 9.32 -8.17
CA ILE A 157 -15.77 9.42 -8.56
C ILE A 157 -16.18 8.13 -9.25
N THR A 158 -17.17 7.43 -8.72
CA THR A 158 -17.62 6.13 -9.24
C THR A 158 -19.06 6.19 -9.74
N THR A 159 -19.35 5.44 -10.79
CA THR A 159 -20.72 5.24 -11.30
C THR A 159 -20.95 3.76 -11.60
N GLY A 160 -22.15 3.26 -11.31
CA GLY A 160 -22.48 1.85 -11.48
C GLY A 160 -22.11 0.99 -10.27
N LYS A 161 -22.37 -0.31 -10.37
CA LYS A 161 -22.10 -1.27 -9.30
C LYS A 161 -20.69 -1.81 -9.43
N MET A 162 -19.93 -1.73 -8.35
CA MET A 162 -18.58 -2.27 -8.28
C MET A 162 -18.19 -2.60 -6.84
N THR A 163 -17.15 -3.40 -6.66
CA THR A 163 -16.39 -3.44 -5.40
C THR A 163 -15.07 -2.70 -5.61
N MET A 164 -14.73 -1.82 -4.68
CA MET A 164 -13.43 -1.14 -4.65
C MET A 164 -12.66 -1.62 -3.42
N VAL A 165 -11.44 -2.11 -3.63
CA VAL A 165 -10.50 -2.50 -2.58
C VAL A 165 -9.29 -1.59 -2.66
N VAL A 166 -8.89 -1.03 -1.53
CA VAL A 166 -7.74 -0.13 -1.44
C VAL A 166 -6.69 -0.73 -0.51
N THR A 167 -5.44 -0.68 -0.95
CA THR A 167 -4.25 -1.12 -0.21
C THR A 167 -3.21 0.00 -0.24
N ALA A 168 -2.44 0.15 0.83
CA ALA A 168 -1.32 1.11 0.90
C ALA A 168 -0.02 0.39 0.48
N SER A 169 -0.04 -0.16 -0.73
CA SER A 169 1.04 -0.97 -1.31
C SER A 169 1.02 -0.84 -2.85
N GLY A 170 1.93 -1.53 -3.53
CA GLY A 170 2.01 -1.56 -4.99
C GLY A 170 1.02 -2.54 -5.64
N PHE A 171 0.76 -2.37 -6.94
CA PHE A 171 -0.12 -3.26 -7.70
C PHE A 171 0.35 -4.72 -7.72
N ASP A 172 1.65 -4.96 -7.58
CA ASP A 172 2.24 -6.29 -7.54
C ASP A 172 1.64 -7.11 -6.40
N THR A 173 1.37 -6.49 -5.26
CA THR A 173 0.75 -7.17 -4.10
C THR A 173 -0.68 -7.65 -4.36
N ILE A 174 -1.39 -7.04 -5.31
CA ILE A 174 -2.76 -7.42 -5.68
C ILE A 174 -2.76 -8.52 -6.76
N LEU A 175 -1.85 -8.44 -7.73
CA LEU A 175 -1.84 -9.37 -8.87
C LEU A 175 -1.46 -10.80 -8.48
N TYR A 176 -0.76 -10.99 -7.36
CA TYR A 176 -0.20 -12.28 -6.96
C TYR A 176 -0.80 -12.84 -5.66
N ASP A 177 -2.11 -12.62 -5.44
CA ASP A 177 -2.95 -13.36 -4.48
C ASP A 177 -2.33 -13.56 -3.06
N GLY A 178 -1.85 -12.48 -2.45
CA GLY A 178 -1.54 -12.48 -1.01
C GLY A 178 -0.17 -13.04 -0.61
N GLU A 179 0.79 -13.13 -1.53
CA GLU A 179 2.19 -13.45 -1.19
C GLU A 179 2.77 -12.50 -0.12
N ASP A 180 2.36 -11.22 -0.12
CA ASP A 180 2.88 -10.16 0.76
C ASP A 180 2.00 -9.89 2.01
N GLU A 181 0.98 -10.71 2.28
CA GLU A 181 0.04 -10.58 3.43
C GLU A 181 -0.50 -9.15 3.66
N CYS A 182 -0.72 -8.39 2.59
CA CYS A 182 -1.13 -6.99 2.70
C CYS A 182 -2.56 -6.82 3.19
N GLN A 183 -2.76 -5.91 4.14
CA GLN A 183 -4.07 -5.54 4.64
C GLN A 183 -4.76 -4.54 3.70
N ASN A 184 -6.08 -4.70 3.52
CA ASN A 184 -6.91 -3.68 2.90
C ASN A 184 -7.11 -2.50 3.85
N VAL A 185 -6.74 -1.29 3.42
CA VAL A 185 -6.99 -0.05 4.18
C VAL A 185 -8.42 0.44 4.02
N LEU A 186 -9.08 0.08 2.92
CA LEU A 186 -10.51 0.33 2.70
C LEU A 186 -11.12 -0.72 1.77
N LYS A 187 -12.38 -1.07 2.00
CA LYS A 187 -13.17 -1.91 1.09
C LYS A 187 -14.59 -1.37 0.98
N LEU A 188 -15.03 -1.06 -0.24
CA LEU A 188 -16.39 -0.63 -0.54
C LEU A 188 -17.06 -1.67 -1.44
N ILE A 189 -18.10 -2.33 -0.96
CA ILE A 189 -18.83 -3.38 -1.70
C ILE A 189 -19.85 -2.77 -2.68
N ASP A 190 -20.29 -1.54 -2.42
CA ASP A 190 -21.14 -0.76 -3.31
C ASP A 190 -20.82 0.75 -3.16
N PRO A 191 -19.80 1.26 -3.86
CA PRO A 191 -19.45 2.67 -3.80
C PRO A 191 -20.51 3.55 -4.46
N SER A 192 -21.58 3.02 -5.06
CA SER A 192 -22.70 3.87 -5.48
C SER A 192 -23.41 4.55 -4.30
N ALA A 193 -23.27 4.02 -3.08
CA ALA A 193 -23.69 4.69 -1.85
C ALA A 193 -22.81 5.90 -1.50
N TYR A 194 -21.57 5.93 -1.99
CA TYR A 194 -20.56 6.98 -1.77
C TYR A 194 -19.90 7.31 -3.12
N PRO A 195 -20.64 7.97 -4.04
CA PRO A 195 -20.17 8.15 -5.42
C PRO A 195 -18.88 8.96 -5.48
N GLU A 196 -18.61 9.78 -4.46
CA GLU A 196 -17.38 10.53 -4.29
C GLU A 196 -16.72 10.11 -2.98
N VAL A 197 -15.45 9.69 -3.06
CA VAL A 197 -14.65 9.32 -1.90
C VAL A 197 -13.31 10.02 -1.98
N ASP A 198 -12.96 10.74 -0.92
CA ASP A 198 -11.65 11.36 -0.73
C ASP A 198 -10.84 10.53 0.25
N LEU A 199 -9.69 10.05 -0.20
CA LEU A 199 -8.78 9.19 0.55
C LEU A 199 -7.49 9.95 0.82
N TRP A 200 -7.06 9.98 2.07
CA TRP A 200 -5.74 10.52 2.42
C TRP A 200 -4.72 9.40 2.50
N SER A 201 -3.69 9.50 1.67
CA SER A 201 -2.53 8.63 1.76
C SER A 201 -1.37 9.37 2.42
N ASN A 202 -0.95 8.86 3.57
CA ASN A 202 0.31 9.24 4.19
C ASN A 202 1.43 8.21 3.90
N GLY A 203 1.25 7.42 2.84
CA GLY A 203 2.23 6.44 2.36
C GLY A 203 2.65 6.69 0.91
N PRO A 204 3.75 6.06 0.44
CA PRO A 204 4.33 6.32 -0.87
C PRO A 204 3.50 5.74 -2.03
N LEU A 205 2.70 4.71 -1.75
CA LEU A 205 1.88 3.99 -2.72
C LEU A 205 0.46 3.82 -2.20
N LEU A 206 -0.52 4.01 -3.08
CA LEU A 206 -1.90 3.65 -2.83
C LEU A 206 -2.44 2.92 -4.07
N THR A 207 -2.86 1.67 -3.91
CA THR A 207 -3.41 0.86 -4.99
C THR A 207 -4.88 0.60 -4.79
N LEU A 208 -5.64 0.81 -5.86
CA LEU A 208 -7.07 0.59 -5.95
C LEU A 208 -7.30 -0.56 -6.92
N SER A 209 -8.04 -1.58 -6.47
CA SER A 209 -8.54 -2.67 -7.29
C SER A 209 -10.06 -2.58 -7.40
N PHE A 210 -10.56 -2.73 -8.62
CA PHE A 210 -11.97 -2.60 -8.95
C PHE A 210 -12.48 -3.92 -9.52
N ASP A 211 -13.55 -4.44 -8.93
CA ASP A 211 -14.38 -5.48 -9.54
C ASP A 211 -15.68 -4.82 -9.99
N ARG A 212 -15.82 -4.61 -11.30
CA ARG A 212 -16.90 -3.80 -11.88
C ARG A 212 -17.45 -4.40 -13.17
N ASP A 213 -18.68 -4.03 -13.51
CA ASP A 213 -19.21 -4.30 -14.84
C ASP A 213 -18.65 -3.31 -15.88
N THR A 214 -18.86 -3.64 -17.16
CA THR A 214 -18.36 -2.82 -18.28
C THR A 214 -19.09 -1.48 -18.45
N GLN A 215 -20.17 -1.24 -17.71
CA GLN A 215 -20.96 0.01 -17.77
C GLN A 215 -20.54 0.99 -16.68
N SER A 216 -19.75 0.52 -15.71
CA SER A 216 -19.34 1.29 -14.55
C SER A 216 -18.13 2.18 -14.85
N GLY A 217 -18.23 3.45 -14.45
CA GLY A 217 -17.21 4.47 -14.69
C GLY A 217 -16.42 4.79 -13.42
N ILE A 218 -15.15 5.14 -13.59
CA ILE A 218 -14.28 5.61 -12.51
C ILE A 218 -13.52 6.85 -12.99
N GLY A 219 -13.62 7.93 -12.23
CA GLY A 219 -12.79 9.12 -12.33
C GLY A 219 -11.83 9.18 -11.14
N LEU A 220 -10.56 9.53 -11.38
CA LEU A 220 -9.54 9.68 -10.33
C LEU A 220 -8.89 11.07 -10.41
N GLY A 221 -8.71 11.73 -9.28
CA GLY A 221 -7.92 12.96 -9.16
C GLY A 221 -7.04 12.94 -7.93
N THR A 222 -5.90 13.62 -7.97
CA THR A 222 -4.97 13.67 -6.83
C THR A 222 -4.57 15.10 -6.48
N LYS A 223 -4.18 15.29 -5.23
CA LYS A 223 -3.60 16.53 -4.75
C LYS A 223 -2.48 16.23 -3.76
N VAL A 224 -1.28 16.74 -4.04
CA VAL A 224 -0.11 16.61 -3.17
C VAL A 224 -0.10 17.71 -2.11
N GLY A 225 0.38 17.39 -0.90
CA GLY A 225 0.51 18.29 0.22
C GLY A 225 -0.68 18.26 1.18
N ASP A 226 -0.72 19.21 2.12
CA ASP A 226 -1.58 19.12 3.30
C ASP A 226 -3.08 18.99 2.99
N ALA A 227 -3.70 18.01 3.64
CA ALA A 227 -5.14 17.95 3.81
C ALA A 227 -5.52 18.72 5.08
N SER A 228 -6.51 19.60 4.96
CA SER A 228 -6.93 20.44 6.08
C SER A 228 -8.03 19.80 6.92
N ILE A 229 -9.06 19.23 6.29
CA ILE A 229 -10.26 18.72 6.96
C ILE A 229 -10.83 17.55 6.15
N PHE A 230 -11.15 16.45 6.82
CA PHE A 230 -11.74 15.26 6.23
C PHE A 230 -13.23 15.14 6.55
N SER A 231 -13.99 14.59 5.60
CA SER A 231 -15.40 14.28 5.82
C SER A 231 -15.57 12.97 6.58
N LEU A 232 -16.49 12.94 7.54
CA LEU A 232 -16.98 11.73 8.20
C LEU A 232 -18.24 11.18 7.55
N ASP A 233 -18.75 11.85 6.52
CA ASP A 233 -19.98 11.43 5.81
C ASP A 233 -19.71 10.25 4.85
N THR A 234 -18.44 9.92 4.59
CA THR A 234 -18.02 8.81 3.72
C THR A 234 -17.01 7.90 4.44
N PRO A 235 -16.97 6.59 4.12
CA PRO A 235 -15.93 5.72 4.63
C PRO A 235 -14.56 6.19 4.18
N SER A 236 -13.61 6.20 5.11
CA SER A 236 -12.24 6.65 4.86
C SER A 236 -11.25 5.93 5.77
N PHE A 237 -9.97 6.29 5.65
CA PHE A 237 -8.94 5.82 6.55
C PHE A 237 -7.87 6.90 6.72
N ILE A 238 -7.10 6.79 7.79
CA ILE A 238 -5.86 7.54 8.01
C ILE A 238 -4.76 6.58 8.44
N THR A 239 -3.52 6.96 8.19
CA THR A 239 -2.35 6.11 8.43
C THR A 239 -1.19 6.94 9.00
N SER A 240 -0.26 6.27 9.66
CA SER A 240 1.02 6.89 10.02
C SER A 240 1.79 7.34 8.77
N PRO A 241 2.71 8.30 8.88
CA PRO A 241 3.60 8.71 7.80
C PRO A 241 4.48 7.55 7.35
N GLY A 242 4.63 7.37 6.04
CA GLY A 242 5.36 6.27 5.43
C GLY A 242 4.66 4.92 5.51
N TYR A 243 3.38 4.86 5.88
CA TYR A 243 2.67 3.60 6.08
C TYR A 243 2.66 2.73 4.82
N ILE A 244 2.95 1.44 5.02
CA ILE A 244 2.80 0.39 4.02
C ILE A 244 1.96 -0.71 4.65
N SER A 245 0.93 -1.17 3.93
CA SER A 245 -0.07 -2.10 4.48
C SER A 245 0.37 -3.57 4.54
N CYS A 246 1.63 -3.87 4.24
CA CYS A 246 2.17 -5.22 4.18
C CYS A 246 3.15 -5.46 5.31
N GLU A 247 3.39 -6.73 5.63
CA GLU A 247 4.46 -7.10 6.54
C GLU A 247 5.82 -7.03 5.82
N ALA A 248 6.86 -6.67 6.57
CA ALA A 248 8.22 -6.73 6.05
C ALA A 248 8.63 -8.19 5.86
N ILE A 249 9.10 -8.55 4.66
CA ILE A 249 9.43 -9.94 4.29
C ILE A 249 10.69 -10.44 4.98
N ASP A 250 11.64 -9.54 5.24
CA ASP A 250 12.89 -9.87 5.89
C ASP A 250 13.27 -8.83 6.95
N LEU A 251 14.17 -9.23 7.86
CA LEU A 251 14.61 -8.39 8.99
C LEU A 251 15.40 -7.16 8.56
N ASN A 252 15.81 -7.08 7.30
CA ASN A 252 16.55 -5.94 6.76
C ASN A 252 15.63 -4.94 6.04
N SER A 253 14.37 -5.32 5.76
CA SER A 253 13.36 -4.42 5.23
C SER A 253 12.80 -3.55 6.36
N ALA A 254 12.68 -2.26 6.09
CA ALA A 254 11.87 -1.39 6.95
C ALA A 254 10.41 -1.84 6.93
N ARG A 255 9.64 -1.44 7.94
CA ARG A 255 8.17 -1.59 7.98
C ARG A 255 7.46 -0.34 7.47
N THR A 256 8.18 0.77 7.39
CA THR A 256 7.69 2.08 6.94
C THR A 256 8.64 2.68 5.91
N PHE A 257 8.08 3.43 4.97
CA PHE A 257 8.85 4.23 4.01
C PHE A 257 9.40 5.50 4.68
N ARG A 258 10.68 5.81 4.48
CA ARG A 258 11.35 6.89 5.21
C ARG A 258 11.70 8.05 4.29
N SER A 259 10.84 9.07 4.25
CA SER A 259 11.22 10.34 3.60
C SER A 259 11.19 11.50 4.57
N SER A 260 12.13 12.42 4.39
CA SER A 260 12.20 13.70 5.09
C SER A 260 10.99 14.62 4.82
N LEU A 261 10.11 14.25 3.88
CA LEU A 261 8.82 14.90 3.64
C LEU A 261 7.68 14.37 4.52
N TYR A 262 7.90 13.28 5.25
CA TYR A 262 6.95 12.75 6.22
C TYR A 262 7.22 13.36 7.59
N PRO A 263 6.30 14.18 8.14
CA PRO A 263 6.51 14.81 9.44
C PRO A 263 6.41 13.76 10.56
N THR A 264 7.14 13.99 11.65
CA THR A 264 7.02 13.16 12.87
C THR A 264 5.77 13.48 13.67
N GLN A 265 5.17 14.66 13.44
CA GLN A 265 3.93 15.10 14.06
C GLN A 265 2.86 15.26 13.00
N ILE A 266 1.73 14.61 13.21
CA ILE A 266 0.55 14.68 12.34
C ILE A 266 -0.70 14.93 13.17
N GLU A 267 -1.64 15.64 12.56
CA GLU A 267 -2.97 15.88 13.09
C GLU A 267 -3.97 15.79 11.94
N TYR A 268 -5.04 15.03 12.15
CA TYR A 268 -6.16 14.87 11.25
C TYR A 268 -7.38 15.51 11.90
N GLN A 269 -8.00 16.45 11.18
CA GLN A 269 -9.23 17.09 11.62
C GLN A 269 -10.39 16.57 10.78
N PHE A 270 -11.49 16.25 11.44
CA PHE A 270 -12.65 15.66 10.81
C PHE A 270 -13.91 16.49 11.08
N GLU A 271 -14.69 16.68 10.02
CA GLU A 271 -15.99 17.33 10.06
C GLU A 271 -17.07 16.41 9.50
N SER A 272 -18.29 16.59 9.98
CA SER A 272 -19.47 15.85 9.52
C SER A 272 -20.59 16.82 9.27
N ASN A 273 -21.22 16.77 8.10
CA ASN A 273 -22.46 17.51 7.87
C ASN A 273 -23.67 16.75 8.43
N SER A 274 -23.52 15.45 8.64
CA SER A 274 -24.54 14.58 9.20
C SER A 274 -24.32 14.34 10.71
N ALA A 275 -25.41 14.11 11.45
CA ALA A 275 -25.36 13.78 12.88
C ALA A 275 -25.09 12.28 13.13
N THR A 276 -24.41 11.62 12.19
CA THR A 276 -24.24 10.18 12.13
C THR A 276 -23.15 9.73 13.10
N ASN A 277 -23.35 8.59 13.76
CA ASN A 277 -22.26 7.96 14.50
C ASN A 277 -21.22 7.44 13.51
N VAL A 278 -19.98 7.33 13.96
CA VAL A 278 -18.90 6.69 13.22
C VAL A 278 -18.28 5.59 14.07
N VAL A 279 -17.85 4.52 13.41
CA VAL A 279 -17.01 3.48 14.01
C VAL A 279 -15.59 3.73 13.54
N LEU A 280 -14.70 3.92 14.50
CA LEU A 280 -13.27 3.87 14.26
C LEU A 280 -12.79 2.45 14.53
N SER A 281 -12.06 1.86 13.59
CA SER A 281 -11.41 0.56 13.74
C SER A 281 -9.92 0.73 13.44
N ALA A 282 -9.05 0.33 14.35
CA ALA A 282 -7.64 0.62 14.24
C ALA A 282 -6.75 -0.62 14.42
N GLU A 283 -5.64 -0.63 13.70
CA GLU A 283 -4.51 -1.52 13.93
C GLU A 283 -3.31 -0.67 14.36
N ILE A 284 -2.77 -0.99 15.54
CA ILE A 284 -1.82 -0.15 16.27
C ILE A 284 -0.55 -0.95 16.54
N ASP A 285 0.59 -0.44 16.07
CA ASP A 285 1.93 -0.86 16.46
C ASP A 285 2.75 0.39 16.81
N VAL A 286 2.43 0.99 17.96
CA VAL A 286 3.06 2.23 18.46
C VAL A 286 3.34 2.10 19.96
N ALA A 287 4.46 2.65 20.42
CA ALA A 287 4.79 2.67 21.84
C ALA A 287 3.91 3.66 22.62
N GLU A 288 3.94 3.54 23.95
CA GLU A 288 3.12 4.37 24.84
C GLU A 288 3.53 5.85 24.83
N ASP A 289 4.83 6.14 24.64
CA ASP A 289 5.37 7.50 24.50
C ASP A 289 4.97 8.17 23.18
N ASP A 290 4.67 7.36 22.16
CA ASP A 290 4.25 7.76 20.83
C ASP A 290 2.78 7.36 20.58
N ALA A 291 1.94 7.35 21.62
CA ALA A 291 0.55 6.90 21.49
C ALA A 291 -0.28 7.80 20.54
N VAL A 292 -1.18 7.18 19.79
CA VAL A 292 -2.16 7.89 18.97
C VAL A 292 -3.26 8.45 19.87
N ILE A 293 -3.54 9.75 19.73
CA ILE A 293 -4.56 10.45 20.52
C ILE A 293 -5.79 10.69 19.65
N VAL A 294 -6.92 10.14 20.09
CA VAL A 294 -8.23 10.34 19.45
C VAL A 294 -9.07 11.23 20.35
N GLU A 295 -9.29 12.47 19.92
CA GLU A 295 -10.07 13.47 20.66
C GLU A 295 -11.43 13.67 19.99
N ASN A 296 -12.51 13.58 20.77
CA ASN A 296 -13.85 13.93 20.33
C ASN A 296 -14.50 14.75 21.44
N LYS A 297 -14.74 16.06 21.20
CA LYS A 297 -15.09 17.08 22.20
C LYS A 297 -15.67 16.55 23.52
N GLY A 298 -14.84 16.60 24.56
CA GLY A 298 -15.18 16.14 25.92
C GLY A 298 -14.76 14.70 26.23
N SER A 299 -14.24 13.95 25.26
CA SER A 299 -13.66 12.62 25.41
C SER A 299 -12.30 12.56 24.71
N GLN A 300 -11.35 11.85 25.31
CA GLN A 300 -10.03 11.59 24.74
C GLN A 300 -9.72 10.10 24.95
N TYR A 301 -9.23 9.46 23.89
CA TYR A 301 -8.78 8.08 23.90
C TYR A 301 -7.31 8.03 23.49
N THR A 302 -6.53 7.19 24.15
CA THR A 302 -5.10 7.02 23.90
C THR A 302 -4.87 5.60 23.44
N TRP A 303 -4.36 5.42 22.23
CA TRP A 303 -4.16 4.14 21.58
C TRP A 303 -2.68 3.87 21.39
N PHE A 304 -2.21 2.78 22.00
CA PHE A 304 -0.86 2.25 21.88
C PHE A 304 -0.90 0.73 22.03
N GLY A 305 0.20 0.06 21.70
CA GLY A 305 0.33 -1.39 21.77
C GLY A 305 1.10 -1.95 20.57
N THR A 306 1.44 -3.24 20.62
CA THR A 306 2.12 -3.95 19.51
C THR A 306 1.14 -4.88 18.83
N ASN A 307 0.82 -4.62 17.56
CA ASN A 307 -0.18 -5.34 16.77
C ASN A 307 -1.56 -5.43 17.45
N GLU A 308 -1.96 -4.36 18.14
CA GLU A 308 -3.24 -4.31 18.83
C GLU A 308 -4.35 -3.82 17.90
N LYS A 309 -5.53 -4.45 18.02
CA LYS A 309 -6.75 -3.98 17.36
C LYS A 309 -7.58 -3.17 18.34
N LYS A 310 -7.97 -1.95 17.95
CA LYS A 310 -8.85 -1.06 18.72
C LYS A 310 -10.12 -0.79 17.94
N SER A 311 -11.22 -0.55 18.63
CA SER A 311 -12.45 -0.07 18.00
C SER A 311 -13.20 0.86 18.93
N GLN A 312 -13.76 1.93 18.39
CA GLN A 312 -14.54 2.91 19.13
C GLN A 312 -15.67 3.45 18.26
N GLU A 313 -16.91 3.21 18.67
CA GLU A 313 -18.05 3.95 18.13
C GLU A 313 -18.18 5.30 18.85
N LEU A 314 -18.37 6.37 18.09
CA LEU A 314 -18.52 7.71 18.63
C LEU A 314 -19.50 8.54 17.81
N LYS A 315 -20.16 9.48 18.49
CA LYS A 315 -20.90 10.55 17.83
C LYS A 315 -19.94 11.73 17.66
N PRO A 316 -19.43 12.01 16.44
CA PRO A 316 -18.38 12.99 16.25
C PRO A 316 -18.88 14.41 16.49
N ASN A 317 -18.06 15.21 17.16
CA ASN A 317 -18.31 16.61 17.47
C ASN A 317 -16.97 17.35 17.53
N GLY A 318 -16.32 17.51 16.37
CA GLY A 318 -14.91 17.93 16.30
C GLY A 318 -13.99 16.78 16.66
N LEU A 319 -13.98 15.75 15.80
CA LEU A 319 -13.08 14.62 15.93
C LEU A 319 -11.70 15.05 15.42
N THR A 320 -10.69 14.86 16.25
CA THR A 320 -9.29 15.10 15.91
C THR A 320 -8.49 13.84 16.24
N ILE A 321 -7.62 13.42 15.34
CA ILE A 321 -6.70 12.30 15.58
C ILE A 321 -5.28 12.83 15.39
N SER A 322 -4.46 12.74 16.43
CA SER A 322 -3.08 13.22 16.39
C SER A 322 -2.10 12.15 16.81
N TRP A 323 -0.88 12.27 16.28
CA TRP A 323 0.22 11.39 16.59
C TRP A 323 1.52 12.18 16.53
N ASN A 324 2.39 11.96 17.52
CA ASN A 324 3.68 12.63 17.61
C ASN A 324 4.75 11.59 17.91
N ARG A 325 5.51 11.23 16.89
CA ARG A 325 6.61 10.29 16.98
C ARG A 325 7.88 10.98 17.48
N THR A 326 8.46 10.46 18.54
CA THR A 326 9.69 10.94 19.17
C THR A 326 10.91 10.85 18.24
N GLU A 327 11.01 9.81 17.42
CA GLU A 327 12.16 9.55 16.54
C GLU A 327 11.74 9.14 15.13
N MET A 328 12.33 9.74 14.09
CA MET A 328 11.97 9.47 12.69
C MET A 328 12.24 8.03 12.24
N GLU A 329 13.21 7.35 12.87
CA GLU A 329 13.65 6.00 12.49
C GLU A 329 12.90 4.87 13.23
N LYS A 330 12.03 5.21 14.20
CA LYS A 330 11.20 4.21 14.89
C LYS A 330 10.18 3.62 13.89
N GLU A 331 10.20 2.29 13.79
CA GLU A 331 9.30 1.48 12.95
C GLU A 331 7.92 1.31 13.60
N GLU A 332 7.29 2.43 13.92
CA GLU A 332 5.95 2.50 14.49
C GLU A 332 4.95 2.86 13.40
N ARG A 333 3.79 2.24 13.47
CA ARG A 333 2.74 2.46 12.48
C ARG A 333 1.35 2.30 13.04
N PHE A 334 0.41 2.97 12.40
CA PHE A 334 -1.00 2.75 12.65
C PHE A 334 -1.82 2.88 11.36
N LEU A 335 -2.95 2.18 11.36
CA LEU A 335 -4.05 2.36 10.42
C LEU A 335 -5.31 2.59 11.24
N ILE A 336 -6.10 3.60 10.89
CA ILE A 336 -7.43 3.82 11.47
C ILE A 336 -8.42 3.92 10.32
N GLN A 337 -9.34 2.97 10.25
CA GLN A 337 -10.49 2.94 9.35
C GLN A 337 -11.65 3.66 10.00
N ILE A 338 -12.39 4.43 9.21
CA ILE A 338 -13.46 5.31 9.66
C ILE A 338 -14.70 4.95 8.84
N GLU A 339 -15.72 4.44 9.52
CA GLU A 339 -16.96 3.99 8.87
C GLU A 339 -18.18 4.72 9.46
N PRO A 340 -18.93 5.49 8.65
CA PRO A 340 -20.20 6.05 9.11
C PRO A 340 -21.23 4.94 9.36
N VAL A 341 -21.93 5.02 10.49
CA VAL A 341 -23.00 4.08 10.85
C VAL A 341 -24.25 4.45 10.05
N ASN A 342 -24.50 3.77 8.94
CA ASN A 342 -25.73 3.95 8.17
C ASN A 342 -26.95 3.57 9.02
N GLN A 343 -27.68 4.56 9.54
CA GLN A 343 -28.90 4.36 10.35
C GLN A 343 -30.11 3.82 9.55
N GLY A 344 -29.90 3.33 8.32
CA GLY A 344 -30.95 3.16 7.31
C GLY A 344 -31.21 1.73 6.81
N GLU A 345 -30.39 0.75 7.17
CA GLU A 345 -30.74 -0.66 6.97
C GLU A 345 -30.85 -1.32 8.34
N ASP A 346 -32.08 -1.42 8.84
CA ASP A 346 -32.42 -2.44 9.83
C ASP A 346 -32.00 -3.78 9.24
N SER A 347 -30.76 -4.21 9.53
CA SER A 347 -30.35 -5.58 9.30
C SER A 347 -31.34 -6.41 10.10
N THR A 348 -32.23 -7.08 9.39
CA THR A 348 -32.99 -8.19 9.93
C THR A 348 -31.95 -9.27 10.18
N THR A 349 -31.28 -9.17 11.34
CA THR A 349 -30.42 -10.21 11.86
C THR A 349 -31.30 -11.46 11.93
N SER A 350 -31.05 -12.39 11.01
CA SER A 350 -31.66 -13.70 11.07
C SER A 350 -31.19 -14.34 12.38
N GLU A 351 -32.13 -14.51 13.30
CA GLU A 351 -31.97 -15.30 14.49
C GLU A 351 -31.36 -16.66 14.09
N PRO A 352 -30.23 -17.07 14.69
CA PRO A 352 -29.58 -18.33 14.31
C PRO A 352 -30.54 -19.48 14.59
N GLU A 353 -30.92 -20.23 13.55
CA GLU A 353 -31.70 -21.46 13.72
C GLU A 353 -30.98 -22.38 14.71
N PRO A 354 -31.70 -22.96 15.70
CA PRO A 354 -31.10 -23.84 16.68
C PRO A 354 -30.46 -25.05 15.99
N ALA A 355 -29.18 -25.28 16.29
CA ALA A 355 -28.39 -26.38 15.78
C ALA A 355 -29.13 -27.71 15.92
N LYS A 356 -29.53 -28.31 14.79
CA LYS A 356 -29.98 -29.71 14.74
C LYS A 356 -28.78 -30.59 15.10
N THR A 357 -28.82 -31.18 16.28
CA THR A 357 -27.91 -32.24 16.69
C THR A 357 -28.22 -33.50 15.87
N THR A 358 -27.42 -33.77 14.85
CA THR A 358 -27.47 -35.05 14.11
C THR A 358 -26.78 -36.11 14.95
N ILE A 359 -27.56 -36.99 15.57
CA ILE A 359 -27.06 -38.20 16.21
C ILE A 359 -26.60 -39.15 15.10
N ALA A 360 -25.32 -39.49 15.09
CA ALA A 360 -24.74 -40.43 14.15
C ALA A 360 -25.30 -41.85 14.38
N GLU A 361 -25.89 -42.41 13.34
CA GLU A 361 -26.32 -43.81 13.26
C GLU A 361 -25.07 -44.70 13.02
N PRO A 362 -24.89 -45.81 13.77
CA PRO A 362 -23.68 -46.62 13.66
C PRO A 362 -23.66 -47.44 12.36
N GLU A 363 -22.52 -47.43 11.67
CA GLU A 363 -22.29 -48.14 10.42
C GLU A 363 -22.34 -49.68 10.57
N PRO A 364 -22.87 -50.41 9.57
CA PRO A 364 -22.92 -51.86 9.58
C PRO A 364 -21.56 -52.51 9.26
N VAL A 365 -21.19 -53.48 10.10
CA VAL A 365 -20.00 -54.34 9.97
C VAL A 365 -20.02 -55.10 8.65
N ARG A 366 -18.99 -54.90 7.82
CA ARG A 366 -18.80 -55.59 6.54
C ARG A 366 -17.71 -56.67 6.67
N THR A 367 -18.12 -57.93 6.76
CA THR A 367 -17.26 -59.11 6.57
C THR A 367 -17.04 -59.35 5.08
N THR A 368 -15.79 -59.38 4.63
CA THR A 368 -15.44 -59.80 3.26
C THR A 368 -14.43 -60.94 3.31
N ALA A 369 -14.84 -62.07 2.73
CA ALA A 369 -14.07 -63.28 2.54
C ALA A 369 -12.98 -63.11 1.47
N ALA A 370 -11.88 -63.85 1.63
CA ALA A 370 -10.76 -63.89 0.71
C ALA A 370 -11.10 -64.72 -0.56
N GLU A 371 -10.70 -64.22 -1.72
CA GLU A 371 -10.74 -64.91 -3.02
C GLU A 371 -9.36 -64.80 -3.69
N PRO A 372 -8.86 -65.85 -4.39
CA PRO A 372 -7.42 -66.05 -4.60
C PRO A 372 -6.84 -65.40 -5.87
N GLU A 373 -5.51 -65.24 -5.85
CA GLU A 373 -4.66 -64.68 -6.92
C GLU A 373 -4.77 -65.41 -8.26
N PRO A 374 -4.73 -64.69 -9.40
CA PRO A 374 -4.43 -65.28 -10.69
C PRO A 374 -2.94 -65.17 -11.08
N GLU A 375 -2.42 -66.29 -11.58
CA GLU A 375 -1.07 -66.52 -12.09
C GLU A 375 -0.69 -65.63 -13.29
N LYS A 376 0.59 -65.25 -13.35
CA LYS A 376 1.24 -64.54 -14.46
C LYS A 376 1.56 -65.51 -15.61
N THR A 377 1.08 -65.21 -16.82
CA THR A 377 1.57 -65.83 -18.05
C THR A 377 2.36 -64.81 -18.87
N THR A 378 3.62 -65.13 -19.14
CA THR A 378 4.56 -64.39 -19.99
C THR A 378 4.50 -64.96 -21.40
N VAL A 379 4.37 -64.12 -22.44
CA VAL A 379 4.57 -64.53 -23.83
C VAL A 379 5.43 -63.48 -24.53
N ALA A 380 6.53 -63.94 -25.12
CA ALA A 380 7.47 -63.16 -25.92
C ALA A 380 7.05 -63.11 -27.40
N GLU A 381 7.40 -62.01 -28.06
CA GLU A 381 7.29 -61.78 -29.50
C GLU A 381 8.21 -62.70 -30.32
N PRO A 382 7.89 -62.91 -31.60
CA PRO A 382 8.86 -63.06 -32.68
C PRO A 382 9.12 -61.77 -33.45
#